data_AF-A0A9D6Z9K4-F1
#
_entry.id   AF-A0A9D6Z9K4-F1
#
_cell.length_a   1.000
_cell.length_b   1.000
_cell.length_c   1.000
_cell.angle_alpha   90.00
_cell.angle_beta   90.00
_cell.angle_gamma   90.00
#
_symmetry.space_group_name_H-M   'P 1'
#
loop_
_entity.id
_entity.type
_entity.pdbx_description
1 polymer ?
#
loop_
_entity_poly.entity_id
_entity_poly.type
_entity_poly.pdbx_seq_one_letter_code
_entity_poly.pdbx_strand_id
1 'polypeptide(L)'
;MREEKKIKKIKCPIFTSKNEEIEKINKAINEAGEIGGKARLAERLIKEVDELINCKLFDEKRVDCKICHYIADLRKRTANLILKAKELKTGK
;
A
#
# COMPACT_ATOMS: atom_id res chain seq x y z
N MET A 1 13.28 -0.35 -27.83
CA MET A 1 11.87 -0.05 -27.53
C MET A 1 11.42 -1.02 -26.44
N ARG A 2 11.24 -0.57 -25.18
CA ARG A 2 10.71 -1.45 -24.12
C ARG A 2 9.21 -1.51 -24.34
N GLU A 3 8.69 -2.70 -24.65
CA GLU A 3 7.25 -2.95 -24.63
C GLU A 3 6.70 -2.53 -23.28
N GLU A 4 5.90 -1.47 -23.26
CA GLU A 4 5.08 -1.11 -22.14
C GLU A 4 4.08 -2.26 -21.93
N LYS A 5 4.46 -3.24 -21.11
CA LYS A 5 3.55 -4.28 -20.62
C LYS A 5 2.30 -3.55 -20.13
N LYS A 6 1.20 -3.62 -20.89
CA LYS A 6 -0.11 -3.13 -20.46
C LYS A 6 -0.41 -3.78 -19.12
N ILE A 7 -0.15 -3.07 -18.03
CA ILE A 7 -0.52 -3.50 -16.69
C ILE A 7 -2.03 -3.63 -16.76
N LYS A 8 -2.54 -4.87 -16.72
CA LYS A 8 -3.98 -5.11 -16.63
C LYS A 8 -4.44 -4.40 -15.36
N LYS A 9 -5.19 -3.31 -15.54
CA LYS A 9 -5.80 -2.58 -14.44
C LYS A 9 -6.77 -3.54 -13.74
N ILE A 10 -6.60 -3.70 -12.42
CA ILE A 10 -7.54 -4.43 -11.57
C ILE A 10 -8.92 -3.77 -11.74
N LYS A 11 -9.96 -4.55 -12.03
CA LYS A 11 -11.32 -4.03 -12.27
C LYS A 11 -12.19 -4.01 -11.01
N CYS A 12 -11.64 -4.40 -9.86
CA CYS A 12 -12.36 -4.41 -8.59
C CYS A 12 -12.63 -2.97 -8.10
N PRO A 13 -13.88 -2.56 -7.90
CA PRO A 13 -14.21 -1.20 -7.45
C PRO A 13 -13.69 -0.89 -6.05
N ILE A 14 -13.62 -1.90 -5.16
CA ILE A 14 -13.03 -1.76 -3.82
C ILE A 14 -11.55 -1.39 -3.94
N PHE A 15 -10.81 -2.11 -4.80
CA PHE A 15 -9.41 -1.80 -5.06
C PHE A 15 -9.27 -0.40 -5.66
N THR A 16 -10.05 -0.04 -6.67
CA THR A 16 -9.96 1.28 -7.32
C THR A 16 -10.13 2.41 -6.30
N SER A 17 -11.19 2.36 -5.50
CA SER A 17 -11.47 3.38 -4.49
C SER A 17 -10.35 3.48 -3.44
N LYS A 18 -9.89 2.35 -2.91
CA LYS A 18 -8.79 2.35 -1.93
C LYS A 18 -7.45 2.74 -2.54
N ASN A 19 -7.20 2.39 -3.80
CA ASN A 19 -5.96 2.71 -4.47
C ASN A 19 -5.79 4.22 -4.62
N GLU A 20 -6.85 4.98 -4.87
CA GLU A 20 -6.77 6.45 -4.92
C GLU A 20 -6.33 7.04 -3.58
N GLU A 21 -6.88 6.58 -2.46
CA GLU A 21 -6.47 7.03 -1.12
C GLU A 21 -5.04 6.59 -0.79
N ILE A 22 -4.68 5.35 -1.12
CA ILE A 22 -3.32 4.83 -0.93
C ILE A 22 -2.29 5.64 -1.74
N GLU A 23 -2.58 6.01 -2.98
CA GLU A 23 -1.67 6.83 -3.80
C GLU A 23 -1.47 8.23 -3.21
N LYS A 24 -2.53 8.85 -2.64
CA LYS A 24 -2.40 10.12 -1.92
C LYS A 24 -1.49 9.98 -0.69
N ILE A 25 -1.65 8.90 0.08
CA ILE A 25 -0.81 8.64 1.26
C ILE A 25 0.65 8.40 0.84
N ASN A 26 0.89 7.61 -0.21
CA ASN A 26 2.23 7.37 -0.74
C ASN A 26 2.92 8.68 -1.17
N LYS A 27 2.19 9.55 -1.86
CA LYS A 27 2.70 10.87 -2.23
C LYS A 27 3.09 11.68 -1.00
N ALA A 28 2.22 11.74 0.01
CA ALA A 28 2.50 12.44 1.26
C ALA A 28 3.72 11.85 2.02
N ILE A 29 3.90 10.52 2.00
CA ILE A 29 5.07 9.85 2.60
C ILE A 29 6.36 10.31 1.91
N ASN A 30 6.34 10.43 0.58
CA ASN A 30 7.50 10.87 -0.19
C ASN A 30 7.83 12.34 0.03
N GLU A 31 6.81 13.19 0.21
CA GLU A 31 6.94 14.63 0.45
C GLU A 31 7.30 14.97 1.91
N ALA A 32 7.01 14.09 2.86
CA ALA A 32 7.35 14.30 4.26
C ALA A 32 8.88 14.39 4.45
N GLY A 33 9.38 15.51 5.00
CA GLY A 33 10.82 15.73 5.20
C GLY A 33 11.41 14.94 6.36
N GLU A 34 10.62 14.67 7.41
CA GLU A 34 11.08 14.01 8.64
C GLU A 34 10.53 12.59 8.80
N ILE A 35 11.31 11.72 9.46
CA ILE A 35 10.91 10.33 9.69
C ILE A 35 9.63 10.21 10.52
N GLY A 36 9.38 11.16 11.43
CA GLY A 36 8.19 11.15 12.29
C GLY A 36 6.90 11.34 11.50
N GLY A 37 6.90 12.30 10.57
CA GLY A 37 5.82 12.51 9.62
C GLY A 37 5.61 11.30 8.70
N LYS A 38 6.69 10.73 8.16
CA LYS A 38 6.62 9.50 7.35
C LYS A 38 6.02 8.33 8.12
N ALA A 39 6.37 8.14 9.38
CA ALA A 39 5.85 7.06 10.20
C ALA A 39 4.35 7.19 10.46
N ARG A 40 3.86 8.39 10.81
CA ARG A 40 2.40 8.60 10.99
C ARG A 40 1.61 8.30 9.72
N LEU A 41 2.15 8.69 8.57
CA LEU A 41 1.55 8.39 7.27
C LEU A 41 1.63 6.89 6.93
N ALA A 42 2.73 6.22 7.30
CA ALA A 42 2.87 4.77 7.16
C ALA A 42 1.87 4.00 8.03
N GLU A 43 1.59 4.44 9.26
CA GLU A 43 0.52 3.86 10.10
C GLU A 43 -0.85 3.99 9.42
N ARG A 44 -1.13 5.15 8.80
CA ARG A 44 -2.37 5.33 8.02
C ARG A 44 -2.39 4.44 6.78
N LEU A 45 -1.27 4.31 6.07
CA LEU A 45 -1.14 3.41 4.92
C LEU A 45 -1.47 1.96 5.29
N ILE A 46 -0.98 1.47 6.44
CA ILE A 46 -1.26 0.12 6.95
C ILE A 46 -2.76 -0.11 7.12
N LYS A 47 -3.49 0.86 7.69
CA LYS A 47 -4.94 0.74 7.87
C LYS A 47 -5.68 0.59 6.54
N GLU A 48 -5.32 1.39 5.55
CA GLU A 48 -5.98 1.33 4.23
C GLU A 48 -5.67 0.02 3.49
N VAL A 49 -4.43 -0.47 3.56
CA VAL A 49 -4.07 -1.74 2.89
C VAL A 49 -4.61 -2.96 3.64
N ASP A 50 -4.81 -2.87 4.96
CA ASP A 50 -5.40 -3.96 5.73
C ASP A 50 -6.87 -4.19 5.38
N GLU A 51 -7.60 -3.17 4.93
CA GLU A 51 -8.94 -3.38 4.39
C GLU A 51 -8.94 -4.16 3.07
N LEU A 52 -7.88 -4.01 2.25
CA LEU A 52 -7.72 -4.78 1.02
C LEU A 52 -7.27 -6.21 1.29
N ILE A 53 -6.37 -6.41 2.27
CA ILE A 53 -5.90 -7.75 2.70
C ILE A 53 -7.01 -8.54 3.40
N ASN A 54 -7.88 -7.86 4.16
CA ASN A 54 -8.99 -8.49 4.87
C ASN A 54 -10.32 -8.33 4.10
N CYS A 55 -10.25 -8.16 2.78
CA CYS A 55 -11.43 -7.95 1.96
C CYS A 55 -12.38 -9.16 2.07
N LYS A 56 -13.60 -8.92 2.56
CA LYS A 56 -14.63 -9.96 2.74
C LYS A 56 -15.11 -10.58 1.43
N LEU A 57 -14.84 -9.93 0.30
CA LEU A 57 -15.20 -10.39 -1.04
C LEU A 57 -14.00 -11.01 -1.77
N PHE A 58 -12.93 -11.34 -1.06
CA PHE A 58 -11.78 -12.02 -1.65
C PHE A 58 -12.20 -13.38 -2.23
N ASP A 59 -11.76 -13.63 -3.47
CA ASP A 59 -11.99 -14.88 -4.18
C ASP A 59 -10.66 -15.36 -4.77
N GLU A 60 -10.15 -16.49 -4.27
CA GLU A 60 -8.90 -17.08 -4.72
C GLU A 60 -8.93 -17.58 -6.17
N LYS A 61 -10.10 -17.69 -6.81
CA LYS A 61 -10.20 -18.06 -8.23
C LYS A 61 -10.08 -16.83 -9.14
N ARG A 62 -10.22 -15.63 -8.59
CA ARG A 62 -10.12 -14.36 -9.35
C ARG A 62 -8.70 -13.81 -9.33
N VAL A 63 -8.13 -13.67 -10.52
CA VAL A 63 -6.80 -13.10 -10.73
C VAL A 63 -6.71 -11.68 -10.13
N ASP A 64 -7.74 -10.85 -10.33
CA ASP A 64 -7.81 -9.50 -9.77
C ASP A 64 -7.69 -9.48 -8.23
N CYS A 65 -8.33 -10.43 -7.54
CA CYS A 65 -8.26 -10.55 -6.08
C CYS A 65 -6.84 -10.94 -5.63
N LYS A 66 -6.19 -11.88 -6.33
CA LYS A 66 -4.79 -12.25 -6.03
C LYS A 66 -3.84 -11.08 -6.21
N ILE A 67 -3.96 -10.35 -7.32
CA ILE A 67 -3.08 -9.21 -7.60
C ILE A 67 -3.35 -8.10 -6.57
N CYS A 68 -4.62 -7.83 -6.23
CA CYS A 68 -4.99 -6.88 -5.19
C CYS A 68 -4.31 -7.22 -3.84
N HIS A 69 -4.46 -8.46 -3.36
CA HIS A 69 -3.81 -8.93 -2.12
C HIS A 69 -2.29 -8.80 -2.18
N TYR A 70 -1.68 -9.21 -3.29
CA TYR A 70 -0.24 -9.13 -3.46
C TYR A 70 0.27 -7.68 -3.39
N ILE A 71 -0.39 -6.75 -4.09
CA ILE A 71 -0.05 -5.32 -4.04
C ILE A 71 -0.26 -4.76 -2.64
N ALA A 72 -1.35 -5.12 -1.97
CA ALA A 72 -1.65 -4.66 -0.62
C ALA A 72 -0.60 -5.16 0.40
N ASP A 73 -0.19 -6.43 0.31
CA ASP A 73 0.90 -7.00 1.13
C ASP A 73 2.21 -6.23 0.90
N LEU A 74 2.64 -6.05 -0.35
CA LEU A 74 3.86 -5.29 -0.65
C LEU A 74 3.86 -3.87 -0.06
N ARG A 75 2.71 -3.19 -0.13
CA ARG A 75 2.54 -1.87 0.46
C ARG A 75 2.59 -1.91 1.98
N LYS A 76 1.97 -2.92 2.61
CA LYS A 76 2.05 -3.13 4.07
C LYS A 76 3.49 -3.36 4.53
N ARG A 77 4.25 -4.20 3.82
CA ARG A 77 5.68 -4.44 4.13
C ARG A 77 6.49 -3.15 4.01
N THR A 78 6.27 -2.38 2.96
CA THR A 78 6.93 -1.08 2.77
C THR A 78 6.62 -0.11 3.92
N ALA A 79 5.36 -0.02 4.33
CA ALA A 79 4.96 0.80 5.47
C ALA A 79 5.65 0.36 6.77
N ASN A 80 5.70 -0.96 7.03
CA ASN A 80 6.41 -1.50 8.19
C ASN A 80 7.91 -1.19 8.18
N LEU A 81 8.56 -1.14 7.00
CA LEU A 81 9.97 -0.72 6.90
C LEU A 81 10.15 0.74 7.31
N ILE A 82 9.21 1.63 6.96
CA ILE A 82 9.25 3.03 7.40
C ILE A 82 9.11 3.13 8.92
N LEU A 83 8.21 2.34 9.51
CA LEU A 83 8.05 2.30 10.98
C LEU A 83 9.33 1.79 11.66
N LYS A 84 9.93 0.71 11.14
CA LYS A 84 11.19 0.19 11.65
C LYS A 84 12.34 1.20 11.53
N ALA A 85 12.38 1.96 10.43
CA ALA A 85 13.38 3.02 10.27
C ALA A 85 13.22 4.15 11.31
N LYS A 86 11.99 4.45 11.74
CA LYS A 86 11.74 5.36 12.86
C LYS A 86 12.33 4.81 14.16
N GLU A 87 12.04 3.56 14.51
CA GLU A 87 12.54 2.90 15.73
C GLU A 87 14.08 3.01 15.81
N LEU A 88 14.75 2.56 14.74
CA LEU A 88 16.20 2.63 14.60
C LEU A 88 16.77 4.04 14.71
N LYS A 89 16.07 5.06 14.18
CA LYS A 89 16.51 6.47 14.30
C LYS A 89 16.28 7.04 15.70
N THR A 90 15.29 6.54 16.44
CA THR A 90 14.96 6.99 17.79
C THR A 90 15.70 6.24 18.90
N GLY A 91 16.54 5.25 18.56
CA GLY A 91 17.34 4.49 19.53
C GLY A 91 16.51 3.61 20.47
N LYS A 92 15.30 3.20 20.03
CA LYS A 92 14.49 2.17 20.68
C LYS A 92 14.52 0.90 19.85
#